data_AF-A0A0D0FWZ5-F1
#
_entry.id   AF-A0A0D0FWZ5-F1
#
_cell.length_a   1.000
_cell.length_b   1.000
_cell.length_c   1.000
_cell.angle_alpha   90.00
_cell.angle_beta   90.00
_cell.angle_gamma   90.00
#
_symmetry.space_group_name_H-M   'P 1'
#
loop_
_entity.id
_entity.type
_entity.pdbx_description
1 polymer ?
#
loop_
_entity_poly.entity_id
_entity_poly.type
_entity_poly.pdbx_seq_one_letter_code
_entity_poly.pdbx_strand_id
1 'polypeptide(L)'
;MEEIDTAVVNASNRVKKIKNKAVVSWTKKMLSGYFTTNNRSSILDNKDFVKSVDEKAEITAWIPSTEQSLIDFMPASVLKGINVFRGYGSANVKLYLEKDAIRIGSSLTLSDEMASAFTKINKRKVNRKFLNYVNEDKLIGYMAYAMDSKAYLEEYPKLMNKMYGSVYKDEVGMATDLFALLLDEEAVSKVIKGDGLFIFNGLTQKEVTYKSYEYNEDNFEKDTVTKTKKETIPDFLLMVSTEDTRLLSKLIAYGVKKKVVTAMQNYYELSIPKSPMAVYFAIHNGIIFFGSDAKEIEQIVSNKYQAKVSSKHKNELLKNNFAAYFSARKLAGKIPSEEIGSPEKIEKTNKVLNSLGDIYIKSGPVKGNVFSGEMSMDIPAKEQNALKYLFSIIEDVEKK
;
A
#
# COMPACT_ATOMS: atom_id res chain seq x y z
N MET A 1 -31.31 -13.57 35.98
CA MET A 1 -30.27 -14.58 36.30
C MET A 1 -30.56 -15.74 35.38
N GLU A 2 -29.84 -15.82 34.27
CA GLU A 2 -30.02 -16.88 33.27
C GLU A 2 -29.25 -18.12 33.72
N GLU A 3 -29.97 -19.22 33.93
CA GLU A 3 -29.40 -20.54 34.16
C GLU A 3 -28.68 -20.97 32.87
N ILE A 4 -27.36 -20.97 32.91
CA ILE A 4 -26.55 -21.47 31.81
C ILE A 4 -26.80 -22.98 31.71
N ASP A 5 -27.41 -23.41 30.60
CA ASP A 5 -27.77 -24.80 30.35
C ASP A 5 -26.52 -25.70 30.45
N THR A 6 -26.53 -26.52 31.50
CA THR A 6 -25.44 -27.44 31.85
C THR A 6 -25.17 -28.45 30.73
N ALA A 7 -26.15 -28.73 29.86
CA ALA A 7 -25.97 -29.58 28.69
C ALA A 7 -25.05 -28.95 27.63
N VAL A 8 -25.15 -27.63 27.42
CA VAL A 8 -24.34 -26.88 26.45
C VAL A 8 -22.87 -26.81 26.92
N VAL A 9 -22.66 -26.59 28.23
CA VAL A 9 -21.32 -26.60 28.84
C VAL A 9 -20.67 -27.98 28.71
N ASN A 10 -21.43 -29.04 28.96
CA ASN A 10 -20.94 -30.43 28.85
C ASN A 10 -20.63 -30.82 27.40
N ALA A 11 -21.43 -30.39 26.44
CA ALA A 11 -21.18 -30.60 25.01
C ALA A 11 -19.90 -29.88 24.55
N SER A 12 -19.72 -28.61 24.95
CA SER A 12 -18.51 -27.82 24.66
C SER A 12 -17.25 -28.46 25.24
N ASN A 13 -17.31 -28.94 26.48
CA ASN A 13 -16.21 -29.66 27.14
C ASN A 13 -15.86 -30.99 26.44
N ARG A 14 -16.86 -31.71 25.92
CA ARG A 14 -16.66 -32.94 25.16
C ARG A 14 -15.97 -32.66 23.81
N VAL A 15 -16.39 -31.61 23.09
CA VAL A 15 -15.74 -31.16 21.85
C VAL A 15 -14.29 -30.73 22.10
N LYS A 16 -14.03 -29.98 23.18
CA LYS A 16 -12.67 -29.57 23.59
C LYS A 16 -11.77 -30.78 23.89
N LYS A 17 -12.29 -31.80 24.59
CA LYS A 17 -11.55 -33.05 24.84
C LYS A 17 -11.23 -33.82 23.55
N ILE A 18 -12.15 -33.87 22.60
CA ILE A 18 -11.94 -34.52 21.30
C ILE A 18 -10.87 -33.77 20.49
N LYS A 19 -10.97 -32.44 20.41
CA LYS A 19 -9.96 -31.59 19.76
C LYS A 19 -8.58 -31.78 20.41
N ASN A 20 -8.49 -31.76 21.72
CA ASN A 20 -7.22 -31.96 22.43
C ASN A 20 -6.63 -33.35 22.17
N LYS A 21 -7.45 -34.42 22.13
CA LYS A 21 -6.97 -35.76 21.76
C LYS A 21 -6.45 -35.81 20.31
N ALA A 22 -7.14 -35.15 19.39
CA ALA A 22 -6.71 -35.08 17.98
C ALA A 22 -5.37 -34.33 17.84
N VAL A 23 -5.22 -33.19 18.53
CA VAL A 23 -3.95 -32.42 18.57
C VAL A 23 -2.84 -33.25 19.17
N VAL A 24 -3.06 -33.88 20.33
CA VAL A 24 -2.03 -34.73 20.97
C VAL A 24 -1.64 -35.90 20.08
N SER A 25 -2.58 -36.54 19.40
CA SER A 25 -2.31 -37.64 18.46
C SER A 25 -1.50 -37.15 17.26
N TRP A 26 -1.88 -36.01 16.66
CA TRP A 26 -1.17 -35.39 15.56
C TRP A 26 0.25 -34.96 15.97
N THR A 27 0.42 -34.31 17.12
CA THR A 27 1.74 -33.93 17.67
C THR A 27 2.60 -35.16 17.94
N LYS A 28 2.04 -36.23 18.51
CA LYS A 28 2.79 -37.48 18.72
C LYS A 28 3.23 -38.10 17.40
N LYS A 29 2.37 -38.10 16.38
CA LYS A 29 2.69 -38.62 15.04
C LYS A 29 3.74 -37.77 14.31
N MET A 30 3.67 -36.44 14.47
CA MET A 30 4.67 -35.52 13.94
C MET A 30 6.02 -35.72 14.63
N LEU A 31 6.03 -35.75 15.97
CA LEU A 31 7.25 -35.98 16.76
C LEU A 31 7.85 -37.36 16.48
N SER A 32 7.03 -38.42 16.43
CA SER A 32 7.54 -39.75 16.12
C SER A 32 8.12 -39.80 14.71
N GLY A 33 7.45 -39.25 13.71
CA GLY A 33 7.98 -39.11 12.35
C GLY A 33 9.28 -38.28 12.30
N TYR A 34 9.37 -37.24 13.14
CA TYR A 34 10.56 -36.41 13.32
C TYR A 34 11.67 -37.12 14.10
N PHE A 35 11.48 -38.26 14.75
CA PHE A 35 12.58 -38.97 15.45
C PHE A 35 12.92 -40.32 14.82
N THR A 36 12.03 -40.91 14.01
CA THR A 36 12.23 -42.26 13.43
C THR A 36 12.75 -42.27 12.00
N THR A 37 12.74 -41.14 11.30
CA THR A 37 13.31 -41.05 9.94
C THR A 37 14.82 -40.83 10.00
N ASN A 38 15.58 -41.86 9.60
CA ASN A 38 17.06 -41.85 9.56
C ASN A 38 17.64 -41.17 8.30
N ASN A 39 16.80 -40.79 7.32
CA ASN A 39 17.25 -40.19 6.07
C ASN A 39 16.72 -38.76 5.97
N ARG A 40 17.36 -37.83 6.68
CA ARG A 40 16.98 -36.42 6.67
C ARG A 40 17.99 -35.63 5.85
N SER A 41 17.51 -35.06 4.77
CA SER A 41 18.22 -34.00 4.08
C SER A 41 18.36 -32.83 5.05
N SER A 42 19.57 -32.36 5.26
CA SER A 42 19.81 -31.12 6.00
C SER A 42 19.20 -29.96 5.24
N ILE A 43 18.71 -28.94 5.94
CA ILE A 43 18.34 -27.67 5.28
C ILE A 43 19.56 -27.04 4.58
N LEU A 44 20.77 -27.37 5.05
CA LEU A 44 22.04 -26.98 4.42
C LEU A 44 22.28 -27.68 3.08
N ASP A 45 21.58 -28.77 2.77
CA ASP A 45 21.62 -29.41 1.45
C ASP A 45 20.75 -28.65 0.44
N ASN A 46 19.88 -27.74 0.90
CA ASN A 46 19.05 -26.92 0.03
C ASN A 46 19.84 -25.69 -0.45
N LYS A 47 20.22 -25.70 -1.74
CA LYS A 47 20.98 -24.62 -2.37
C LYS A 47 20.29 -23.25 -2.29
N ASP A 48 18.96 -23.21 -2.33
CA ASP A 48 18.23 -21.94 -2.27
C ASP A 48 18.23 -21.36 -0.85
N PHE A 49 18.11 -22.22 0.17
CA PHE A 49 18.29 -21.79 1.56
C PHE A 49 19.70 -21.28 1.81
N VAL A 50 20.73 -22.03 1.43
CA VAL A 50 22.13 -21.64 1.64
C VAL A 50 22.45 -20.30 0.96
N LYS A 51 21.96 -20.09 -0.27
CA LYS A 51 22.09 -18.78 -0.96
C LYS A 51 21.30 -17.66 -0.27
N SER A 52 20.25 -17.98 0.47
CA SER A 52 19.45 -16.98 1.18
C SER A 52 20.12 -16.49 2.46
N VAL A 53 21.01 -17.27 3.09
CA VAL A 53 21.72 -16.86 4.31
C VAL A 53 22.68 -15.70 4.00
N ASP A 54 22.71 -14.71 4.88
CA ASP A 54 23.60 -13.55 4.80
C ASP A 54 24.22 -13.31 6.17
N GLU A 55 25.55 -13.39 6.26
CA GLU A 55 26.30 -13.22 7.51
C GLU A 55 26.15 -11.84 8.13
N LYS A 56 25.73 -10.84 7.34
CA LYS A 56 25.45 -9.48 7.85
C LYS A 56 24.03 -9.32 8.38
N ALA A 57 23.15 -10.28 8.13
CA ALA A 57 21.78 -10.23 8.63
C ALA A 57 21.72 -10.82 10.04
N GLU A 58 21.11 -10.09 10.98
CA GLU A 58 20.88 -10.56 12.34
C GLU A 58 19.82 -11.67 12.38
N ILE A 59 18.86 -11.60 11.46
CA ILE A 59 17.81 -12.61 11.29
C ILE A 59 17.64 -12.89 9.80
N THR A 60 17.62 -14.17 9.42
CA THR A 60 17.16 -14.62 8.11
C THR A 60 15.98 -15.56 8.29
N ALA A 61 14.82 -15.18 7.75
CA ALA A 61 13.67 -16.06 7.61
C ALA A 61 13.56 -16.50 6.15
N TRP A 62 13.44 -17.80 5.92
CA TRP A 62 13.30 -18.38 4.58
C TRP A 62 12.01 -19.20 4.48
N ILE A 63 11.31 -19.02 3.38
CA ILE A 63 10.06 -19.70 3.05
C ILE A 63 10.34 -20.48 1.76
N PRO A 64 10.32 -21.83 1.79
CA PRO A 64 10.70 -22.65 0.63
C PRO A 64 9.74 -22.49 -0.55
N SER A 65 8.45 -22.27 -0.29
CA SER A 65 7.43 -22.03 -1.31
C SER A 65 6.36 -21.11 -0.74
N THR A 66 6.28 -19.89 -1.27
CA THR A 66 5.21 -18.95 -0.89
C THR A 66 3.85 -19.44 -1.36
N GLU A 67 3.78 -20.06 -2.54
CA GLU A 67 2.56 -20.64 -3.07
C GLU A 67 1.97 -21.68 -2.10
N GLN A 68 2.79 -22.66 -1.70
CA GLN A 68 2.33 -23.72 -0.80
C GLN A 68 2.03 -23.18 0.61
N SER A 69 2.90 -22.32 1.15
CA SER A 69 2.72 -21.81 2.52
C SER A 69 1.40 -21.04 2.70
N LEU A 70 0.98 -20.30 1.67
CA LEU A 70 -0.28 -19.56 1.71
C LEU A 70 -1.50 -20.45 1.45
N ILE A 71 -1.38 -21.44 0.56
CA ILE A 71 -2.43 -22.46 0.37
C ILE A 71 -2.65 -23.24 1.68
N ASP A 72 -1.59 -23.59 2.40
CA ASP A 72 -1.67 -24.33 3.66
C ASP A 72 -2.31 -23.49 4.79
N PHE A 73 -2.13 -22.17 4.76
CA PHE A 73 -2.66 -21.26 5.78
C PHE A 73 -4.09 -20.76 5.49
N MET A 74 -4.51 -20.76 4.22
CA MET A 74 -5.85 -20.32 3.83
C MET A 74 -6.82 -21.50 3.68
N PRO A 75 -8.06 -21.41 4.21
CA PRO A 75 -9.06 -22.46 3.98
C PRO A 75 -9.31 -22.61 2.47
N ALA A 76 -9.28 -23.83 1.95
CA ALA A 76 -9.54 -24.12 0.54
C ALA A 76 -10.89 -23.55 0.02
N SER A 77 -11.86 -23.35 0.93
CA SER A 77 -13.15 -22.71 0.65
C SER A 77 -13.07 -21.21 0.32
N VAL A 78 -12.01 -20.51 0.75
CA VAL A 78 -11.84 -19.07 0.52
C VAL A 78 -11.43 -18.78 -0.92
N LEU A 79 -10.54 -19.61 -1.49
CA LEU A 79 -9.98 -19.36 -2.81
C LEU A 79 -10.78 -19.97 -3.97
N LYS A 80 -11.73 -20.89 -3.70
CA LYS A 80 -12.57 -21.54 -4.74
C LYS A 80 -11.76 -22.06 -5.96
N GLY A 81 -10.54 -22.54 -5.71
CA GLY A 81 -9.61 -23.04 -6.73
C GLY A 81 -8.82 -22.00 -7.52
N ILE A 82 -8.97 -20.70 -7.20
CA ILE A 82 -8.11 -19.61 -7.71
C ILE A 82 -6.76 -19.69 -7.02
N ASN A 83 -5.67 -19.67 -7.80
CA ASN A 83 -4.31 -19.67 -7.23
C ASN A 83 -3.57 -18.38 -7.60
N VAL A 84 -3.79 -17.34 -6.80
CA VAL A 84 -3.14 -16.02 -6.97
C VAL A 84 -1.64 -16.07 -6.72
N PHE A 85 -1.15 -17.10 -6.03
CA PHE A 85 0.26 -17.29 -5.70
C PHE A 85 0.98 -18.23 -6.68
N ARG A 86 0.31 -18.62 -7.77
CA ARG A 86 0.89 -19.52 -8.76
C ARG A 86 2.11 -18.90 -9.42
N GLY A 87 3.26 -19.58 -9.29
CA GLY A 87 4.52 -19.13 -9.89
C GLY A 87 5.34 -18.18 -9.02
N TYR A 88 4.96 -18.01 -7.76
CA TYR A 88 5.83 -17.45 -6.73
C TYR A 88 6.51 -18.60 -5.97
N GLY A 89 7.83 -18.66 -6.08
CA GLY A 89 8.68 -19.70 -5.51
C GLY A 89 9.06 -19.41 -4.06
N SER A 90 10.36 -19.55 -3.76
CA SER A 90 10.87 -19.28 -2.42
C SER A 90 10.88 -17.78 -2.10
N ALA A 91 10.71 -17.44 -0.83
CA ALA A 91 10.91 -16.09 -0.31
C ALA A 91 11.91 -16.08 0.83
N ASN A 92 12.54 -14.93 1.03
CA ASN A 92 13.30 -14.67 2.25
C ASN A 92 13.09 -13.24 2.73
N VAL A 93 13.23 -13.09 4.04
CA VAL A 93 13.20 -11.82 4.76
C VAL A 93 14.45 -11.76 5.64
N LYS A 94 15.15 -10.63 5.59
CA LYS A 94 16.41 -10.41 6.31
C LYS A 94 16.32 -9.14 7.13
N LEU A 95 16.67 -9.23 8.40
CA LEU A 95 16.79 -8.07 9.28
C LEU A 95 18.26 -7.68 9.42
N TYR A 96 18.55 -6.41 9.19
CA TYR A 96 19.86 -5.80 9.37
C TYR A 96 19.72 -4.69 10.42
N LEU A 97 20.54 -4.77 11.47
CA LEU A 97 20.62 -3.76 12.53
C LEU A 97 21.90 -2.95 12.32
N GLU A 98 21.80 -1.92 11.49
CA GLU A 98 22.93 -1.07 11.10
C GLU A 98 23.12 0.07 12.12
N LYS A 99 24.23 0.81 12.02
CA LYS A 99 24.53 1.89 12.98
C LYS A 99 23.49 3.02 12.93
N ASP A 100 23.01 3.35 11.73
CA ASP A 100 22.16 4.50 11.43
C ASP A 100 20.79 4.11 10.86
N ALA A 101 20.52 2.82 10.64
CA ALA A 101 19.25 2.34 10.13
C ALA A 101 18.87 0.94 10.63
N ILE A 102 17.57 0.68 10.76
CA ILE A 102 17.01 -0.67 10.82
C ILE A 102 16.51 -0.99 9.42
N ARG A 103 17.00 -2.07 8.81
CA ARG A 103 16.70 -2.41 7.41
C ARG A 103 16.17 -3.84 7.30
N ILE A 104 15.06 -3.98 6.58
CA ILE A 104 14.43 -5.25 6.25
C ILE A 104 14.55 -5.44 4.74
N GLY A 105 15.36 -6.42 4.33
CA GLY A 105 15.43 -6.86 2.94
C GLY A 105 14.47 -8.01 2.70
N SER A 106 13.75 -8.00 1.59
CA SER A 106 12.94 -9.12 1.16
C SER A 106 13.29 -9.52 -0.27
N SER A 107 13.17 -10.81 -0.57
CA SER A 107 13.22 -11.28 -1.94
C SER A 107 12.30 -12.46 -2.18
N LEU A 108 11.85 -12.56 -3.43
CA LEU A 108 10.88 -13.53 -3.90
C LEU A 108 11.33 -14.07 -5.24
N THR A 109 11.46 -15.39 -5.31
CA THR A 109 11.75 -16.09 -6.56
C THR A 109 10.47 -16.18 -7.37
N LEU A 110 10.57 -15.90 -8.66
CA LEU A 110 9.49 -15.97 -9.63
C LEU A 110 9.75 -17.15 -10.58
N SER A 111 8.67 -17.73 -11.12
CA SER A 111 8.80 -18.52 -12.35
C SER A 111 9.33 -17.66 -13.50
N ASP A 112 10.04 -18.26 -14.45
CA ASP A 112 10.65 -17.54 -15.58
C ASP A 112 9.66 -16.67 -16.36
N GLU A 113 8.43 -17.16 -16.52
CA GLU A 113 7.35 -16.44 -17.19
C GLU A 113 6.94 -15.18 -16.42
N MET A 114 6.80 -15.26 -15.08
CA MET A 114 6.54 -14.10 -14.24
C MET A 114 7.72 -13.14 -14.19
N ALA A 115 8.94 -13.66 -14.12
CA ALA A 115 10.14 -12.84 -14.17
C ALA A 115 10.21 -12.05 -15.47
N SER A 116 9.88 -12.67 -16.61
CA SER A 116 9.81 -12.03 -17.92
C SER A 116 8.74 -10.92 -17.96
N ALA A 117 7.50 -11.23 -17.51
CA ALA A 117 6.42 -10.25 -17.44
C ALA A 117 6.78 -9.07 -16.54
N PHE A 118 7.23 -9.33 -15.30
CA PHE A 118 7.63 -8.29 -14.35
C PHE A 118 8.81 -7.46 -14.88
N THR A 119 9.76 -8.08 -15.58
CA THR A 119 10.87 -7.34 -16.19
C THR A 119 10.37 -6.36 -17.24
N LYS A 120 9.44 -6.77 -18.13
CA LYS A 120 8.85 -5.89 -19.15
C LYS A 120 8.04 -4.76 -18.51
N ILE A 121 7.16 -5.10 -17.57
CA ILE A 121 6.31 -4.14 -16.85
C ILE A 121 7.16 -3.12 -16.09
N ASN A 122 8.25 -3.54 -15.45
CA ASN A 122 9.12 -2.66 -14.66
C ASN A 122 10.20 -1.93 -15.49
N LYS A 123 10.15 -1.95 -16.83
CA LYS A 123 11.10 -1.16 -17.66
C LYS A 123 10.90 0.34 -17.51
N ARG A 124 9.66 0.78 -17.30
CA ARG A 124 9.34 2.20 -17.10
C ARG A 124 9.98 2.71 -15.80
N LYS A 125 10.36 3.98 -15.80
CA LYS A 125 10.78 4.72 -14.60
C LYS A 125 9.85 5.90 -14.36
N VAL A 126 9.81 6.35 -13.12
CA VAL A 126 9.05 7.54 -12.71
C VAL A 126 9.48 8.74 -13.56
N ASN A 127 8.51 9.51 -14.05
CA ASN A 127 8.78 10.72 -14.81
C ASN A 127 9.55 11.76 -13.98
N ARG A 128 10.76 12.09 -14.44
CA ARG A 128 11.64 13.06 -13.77
C ARG A 128 11.01 14.42 -13.57
N LYS A 129 10.05 14.81 -14.42
CA LYS A 129 9.32 16.08 -14.29
C LYS A 129 8.50 16.15 -13.01
N PHE A 130 8.11 15.02 -12.39
CA PHE A 130 7.40 15.03 -11.11
C PHE A 130 8.22 15.70 -10.00
N LEU A 131 9.56 15.63 -10.07
CA LEU A 131 10.44 16.27 -9.09
C LEU A 131 10.33 17.80 -9.08
N ASN A 132 9.82 18.41 -10.15
CA ASN A 132 9.56 19.86 -10.22
C ASN A 132 8.31 20.27 -9.44
N TYR A 133 7.63 19.33 -8.79
CA TYR A 133 6.40 19.55 -8.03
C TYR A 133 6.47 18.84 -6.66
N VAL A 134 7.69 18.59 -6.16
CA VAL A 134 7.94 18.08 -4.80
C VAL A 134 8.51 19.21 -3.97
N ASN A 135 7.93 19.45 -2.78
CA ASN A 135 8.47 20.37 -1.79
C ASN A 135 8.72 19.65 -0.46
N GLU A 136 9.98 19.35 -0.19
CA GLU A 136 10.46 18.59 0.97
C GLU A 136 10.18 19.27 2.32
N ASP A 137 10.02 20.59 2.35
CA ASP A 137 9.71 21.33 3.57
C ASP A 137 8.28 21.02 4.05
N LYS A 138 7.36 20.73 3.11
CA LYS A 138 5.98 20.33 3.41
C LYS A 138 5.79 18.81 3.43
N LEU A 139 6.64 18.07 2.72
CA LEU A 139 6.54 16.64 2.51
C LEU A 139 6.55 15.85 3.83
N ILE A 140 5.43 15.19 4.15
CA ILE A 140 5.34 14.18 5.21
C ILE A 140 5.61 12.80 4.63
N GLY A 141 5.13 12.52 3.43
CA GLY A 141 5.39 11.25 2.76
C GLY A 141 5.10 11.27 1.28
N TYR A 142 5.61 10.27 0.57
CA TYR A 142 5.23 10.01 -0.81
C TYR A 142 5.10 8.52 -1.08
N MET A 143 4.39 8.22 -2.16
CA MET A 143 4.40 6.91 -2.80
C MET A 143 4.51 7.11 -4.30
N ALA A 144 5.52 6.50 -4.89
CA ALA A 144 5.80 6.54 -6.31
C ALA A 144 5.73 5.12 -6.86
N TYR A 145 5.14 4.99 -8.04
CA TYR A 145 5.16 3.76 -8.79
C TYR A 145 5.43 4.05 -10.27
N ALA A 146 6.04 3.08 -10.94
CA ALA A 146 6.27 3.11 -12.38
C ALA A 146 6.18 1.69 -12.93
N MET A 147 5.18 1.49 -13.77
CA MET A 147 4.97 0.32 -14.60
C MET A 147 4.70 0.77 -16.03
N ASP A 148 5.15 0.03 -17.02
CA ASP A 148 4.83 0.29 -18.41
C ASP A 148 3.38 -0.15 -18.67
N SER A 149 2.47 0.80 -18.86
CA SER A 149 1.05 0.49 -19.08
C SER A 149 0.80 -0.37 -20.30
N LYS A 150 1.57 -0.20 -21.39
CA LYS A 150 1.42 -1.02 -22.59
C LYS A 150 1.84 -2.46 -22.29
N ALA A 151 3.05 -2.65 -21.74
CA ALA A 151 3.53 -3.98 -21.38
C ALA A 151 2.63 -4.65 -20.34
N TYR A 152 2.07 -3.88 -19.40
CA TYR A 152 1.11 -4.41 -18.43
C TYR A 152 -0.15 -4.95 -19.10
N LEU A 153 -0.76 -4.17 -20.00
CA LEU A 153 -1.98 -4.60 -20.71
C LEU A 153 -1.71 -5.80 -21.62
N GLU A 154 -0.54 -5.86 -22.27
CA GLU A 154 -0.12 -7.00 -23.11
C GLU A 154 0.14 -8.29 -22.30
N GLU A 155 0.67 -8.17 -21.08
CA GLU A 155 0.96 -9.33 -20.22
C GLU A 155 -0.23 -9.73 -19.32
N TYR A 156 -1.18 -8.83 -19.09
CA TYR A 156 -2.33 -9.03 -18.21
C TYR A 156 -3.16 -10.29 -18.56
N PRO A 157 -3.53 -10.56 -19.83
CA PRO A 157 -4.19 -11.81 -20.23
C PRO A 157 -3.46 -13.07 -19.75
N LYS A 158 -2.13 -13.11 -19.88
CA LYS A 158 -1.32 -14.27 -19.49
C LYS A 158 -1.30 -14.45 -17.98
N LEU A 159 -1.17 -13.35 -17.24
CA LEU A 159 -1.20 -13.35 -15.78
C LEU A 159 -2.58 -13.83 -15.26
N MET A 160 -3.68 -13.39 -15.88
CA MET A 160 -5.03 -13.82 -15.51
C MET A 160 -5.26 -15.30 -15.82
N ASN A 161 -4.89 -15.77 -17.01
CA ASN A 161 -4.98 -17.18 -17.36
C ASN A 161 -4.19 -18.07 -16.40
N LYS A 162 -3.06 -17.61 -15.87
CA LYS A 162 -2.30 -18.36 -14.87
C LYS A 162 -3.04 -18.48 -13.53
N MET A 163 -3.64 -17.38 -13.07
CA MET A 163 -4.33 -17.28 -11.79
C MET A 163 -5.65 -18.07 -11.77
N TYR A 164 -6.40 -18.03 -12.88
CA TYR A 164 -7.76 -18.57 -12.96
C TYR A 164 -7.92 -19.79 -13.87
N GLY A 165 -6.94 -20.10 -14.74
CA GLY A 165 -7.07 -21.10 -15.79
C GLY A 165 -7.18 -22.56 -15.33
N SER A 166 -7.11 -22.82 -14.02
CA SER A 166 -7.44 -24.13 -13.44
C SER A 166 -8.93 -24.35 -13.19
N VAL A 167 -9.72 -23.27 -13.06
CA VAL A 167 -11.15 -23.34 -12.66
C VAL A 167 -12.08 -22.74 -13.71
N TYR A 168 -11.64 -21.69 -14.40
CA TYR A 168 -12.44 -20.92 -15.36
C TYR A 168 -11.72 -20.78 -16.71
N LYS A 169 -11.12 -21.87 -17.18
CA LYS A 169 -10.19 -21.83 -18.32
C LYS A 169 -10.82 -21.25 -19.59
N ASP A 170 -12.02 -21.69 -19.91
CA ASP A 170 -12.69 -21.32 -21.16
C ASP A 170 -13.29 -19.91 -21.03
N GLU A 171 -13.89 -19.56 -19.89
CA GLU A 171 -14.47 -18.24 -19.65
C GLU A 171 -13.40 -17.15 -19.54
N VAL A 172 -12.29 -17.42 -18.86
CA VAL A 172 -11.16 -16.48 -18.75
C VAL A 172 -10.41 -16.38 -20.07
N GLY A 173 -10.25 -17.49 -20.81
CA GLY A 173 -9.73 -17.46 -22.18
C GLY A 173 -10.55 -16.51 -23.05
N MET A 174 -11.88 -16.73 -23.14
CA MET A 174 -12.77 -15.86 -23.91
C MET A 174 -12.76 -14.39 -23.43
N ALA A 175 -12.79 -14.16 -22.12
CA ALA A 175 -12.79 -12.80 -21.57
C ALA A 175 -11.46 -12.07 -21.83
N THR A 176 -10.34 -12.77 -21.76
CA THR A 176 -9.02 -12.20 -22.02
C THR A 176 -8.78 -11.94 -23.50
N ASP A 177 -9.27 -12.81 -24.38
CA ASP A 177 -9.25 -12.60 -25.84
C ASP A 177 -10.12 -11.40 -26.24
N LEU A 178 -11.32 -11.27 -25.65
CA LEU A 178 -12.18 -10.12 -25.86
C LEU A 178 -11.54 -8.82 -25.34
N PHE A 179 -10.89 -8.87 -24.18
CA PHE A 179 -10.18 -7.73 -23.60
C PHE A 179 -9.07 -7.24 -24.52
N ALA A 180 -8.25 -8.15 -25.06
CA ALA A 180 -7.17 -7.84 -26.01
C ALA A 180 -7.70 -7.36 -27.37
N LEU A 181 -8.87 -7.83 -27.81
CA LEU A 181 -9.47 -7.39 -29.07
C LEU A 181 -10.08 -5.98 -28.98
N LEU A 182 -10.70 -5.63 -27.84
CA LEU A 182 -11.43 -4.37 -27.67
C LEU A 182 -10.52 -3.20 -27.28
N LEU A 183 -9.38 -3.47 -26.68
CA LEU A 183 -8.48 -2.43 -26.19
C LEU A 183 -7.35 -2.19 -27.18
N ASP A 184 -7.16 -0.93 -27.53
CA ASP A 184 -5.93 -0.46 -28.16
C ASP A 184 -4.95 -0.09 -27.04
N GLU A 185 -4.08 -1.03 -26.66
CA GLU A 185 -3.12 -0.84 -25.57
C GLU A 185 -2.17 0.33 -25.85
N GLU A 186 -1.87 0.59 -27.12
CA GLU A 186 -1.06 1.74 -27.50
C GLU A 186 -1.81 3.05 -27.22
N ALA A 187 -3.07 3.17 -27.62
CA ALA A 187 -3.88 4.34 -27.32
C ALA A 187 -4.08 4.54 -25.82
N VAL A 188 -4.38 3.47 -25.06
CA VAL A 188 -4.54 3.54 -23.60
C VAL A 188 -3.23 3.97 -22.93
N SER A 189 -2.10 3.40 -23.36
CA SER A 189 -0.80 3.75 -22.80
C SER A 189 -0.42 5.21 -23.04
N LYS A 190 -0.89 5.85 -24.12
CA LYS A 190 -0.67 7.29 -24.36
C LYS A 190 -1.48 8.16 -23.40
N VAL A 191 -2.66 7.71 -22.96
CA VAL A 191 -3.49 8.45 -21.99
C VAL A 191 -2.93 8.31 -20.58
N ILE A 192 -2.64 7.07 -20.14
CA ILE A 192 -2.04 6.77 -18.84
C ILE A 192 -0.78 5.95 -19.08
N LYS A 193 0.38 6.54 -18.80
CA LYS A 193 1.68 5.90 -19.10
C LYS A 193 2.10 4.82 -18.08
N GLY A 194 1.47 4.81 -16.91
CA GLY A 194 1.68 3.81 -15.86
C GLY A 194 2.69 4.20 -14.78
N ASP A 195 3.08 5.47 -14.71
CA ASP A 195 3.81 6.03 -13.58
C ASP A 195 3.01 7.12 -12.87
N GLY A 196 3.18 7.16 -11.55
CA GLY A 196 2.57 8.18 -10.72
C GLY A 196 3.39 8.48 -9.46
N LEU A 197 3.18 9.68 -8.95
CA LEU A 197 3.73 10.14 -7.68
C LEU A 197 2.60 10.74 -6.85
N PHE A 198 2.30 10.10 -5.74
CA PHE A 198 1.42 10.61 -4.69
C PHE A 198 2.27 11.25 -3.59
N ILE A 199 1.92 12.48 -3.21
CA ILE A 199 2.56 13.26 -2.17
C ILE A 199 1.53 13.50 -1.08
N PHE A 200 1.95 13.36 0.17
CA PHE A 200 1.19 13.67 1.36
C PHE A 200 1.92 14.77 2.15
N ASN A 201 1.28 15.92 2.27
CA ASN A 201 1.80 17.11 2.96
C ASN A 201 1.23 17.27 4.37
N GLY A 202 0.16 16.54 4.70
CA GLY A 202 -0.40 16.45 6.05
C GLY A 202 -1.92 16.50 6.08
N LEU A 203 -2.45 17.09 7.14
CA LEU A 203 -3.88 17.14 7.41
C LEU A 203 -4.28 18.61 7.54
N THR A 204 -5.47 18.93 7.04
CA THR A 204 -6.08 20.25 7.22
C THR A 204 -7.49 20.09 7.76
N GLN A 205 -7.95 21.06 8.55
CA GLN A 205 -9.34 21.11 9.01
C GLN A 205 -10.14 21.99 8.06
N LYS A 206 -11.29 21.51 7.61
CA LYS A 206 -12.26 22.28 6.81
C LYS A 206 -13.59 22.34 7.54
N GLU A 207 -14.20 23.52 7.60
CA GLU A 207 -15.56 23.67 8.10
C GLU A 207 -16.56 23.21 7.05
N VAL A 208 -17.49 22.35 7.48
CA VAL A 208 -18.48 21.71 6.63
C VAL A 208 -19.86 21.98 7.19
N THR A 209 -20.78 22.36 6.32
CA THR A 209 -22.14 22.69 6.70
C THR A 209 -23.04 21.48 6.44
N TYR A 210 -23.78 21.04 7.45
CA TYR A 210 -24.74 19.95 7.33
C TYR A 210 -26.12 20.39 7.83
N LYS A 211 -27.17 19.84 7.21
CA LYS A 211 -28.54 20.03 7.66
C LYS A 211 -28.83 19.06 8.80
N SER A 212 -29.24 19.60 9.93
CA SER A 212 -29.72 18.86 11.10
C SER A 212 -31.17 19.22 11.37
N TYR A 213 -31.84 18.42 12.19
CA TYR A 213 -33.21 18.67 12.61
C TYR A 213 -33.18 18.94 14.11
N GLU A 214 -33.60 20.15 14.50
CA GLU A 214 -33.87 20.44 15.91
C GLU A 214 -35.35 20.26 16.16
N TYR A 215 -35.65 19.66 17.30
CA TYR A 215 -37.01 19.42 17.74
C TYR A 215 -37.41 20.61 18.60
N ASN A 216 -38.44 21.35 18.17
CA ASN A 216 -38.99 22.42 18.97
C ASN A 216 -39.85 21.78 20.08
N GLU A 217 -39.42 21.91 21.34
CA GLU A 217 -40.07 21.27 22.50
C GLU A 217 -41.47 21.83 22.78
N ASP A 218 -41.78 23.04 22.30
CA ASP A 218 -43.05 23.73 22.56
C ASP A 218 -44.17 23.32 21.59
N ASN A 219 -43.84 23.02 20.32
CA ASN A 219 -44.83 22.70 19.28
C ASN A 219 -44.62 21.34 18.60
N PHE A 220 -43.60 20.58 19.01
CA PHE A 220 -43.22 19.27 18.45
C PHE A 220 -42.92 19.27 16.93
N GLU A 221 -42.64 20.43 16.34
CA GLU A 221 -42.26 20.54 14.93
C GLU A 221 -40.74 20.35 14.74
N LYS A 222 -40.36 19.87 13.56
CA LYS A 222 -38.95 19.66 13.17
C LYS A 222 -38.46 20.84 12.36
N ASP A 223 -37.64 21.68 12.96
CA ASP A 223 -36.98 22.77 12.25
C ASP A 223 -35.69 22.27 11.61
N THR A 224 -35.52 22.58 10.32
CA THR A 224 -34.27 22.28 9.61
C THR A 224 -33.24 23.36 9.96
N VAL A 225 -32.28 23.01 10.83
CA VAL A 225 -31.19 23.91 11.20
C VAL A 225 -29.91 23.57 10.44
N THR A 226 -29.17 24.60 10.06
CA THR A 226 -27.89 24.46 9.38
C THR A 226 -26.78 24.51 10.44
N LYS A 227 -26.07 23.39 10.63
CA LYS A 227 -24.97 23.27 11.60
C LYS A 227 -23.63 23.18 10.87
N THR A 228 -22.56 23.64 11.51
CA THR A 228 -21.19 23.47 11.02
C THR A 228 -20.45 22.44 11.87
N LYS A 229 -19.62 21.63 11.22
CA LYS A 229 -18.65 20.75 11.88
C LYS A 229 -17.30 20.94 11.23
N LYS A 230 -16.21 20.77 11.99
CA LYS A 230 -14.86 20.67 11.41
C LYS A 230 -14.61 19.22 11.00
N GLU A 231 -14.19 19.03 9.76
CA GLU A 231 -13.76 17.73 9.24
C GLU A 231 -12.29 17.77 8.84
N THR A 232 -11.56 16.72 9.20
CA THR A 232 -10.14 16.56 8.89
C THR A 232 -10.01 15.96 7.49
N ILE A 233 -9.31 16.65 6.60
CA ILE A 233 -9.07 16.19 5.22
C ILE A 233 -7.57 16.07 4.95
N PRO A 234 -7.14 15.09 4.14
CA PRO A 234 -5.75 14.95 3.76
C PRO A 234 -5.34 16.07 2.79
N ASP A 235 -4.13 16.60 2.99
CA ASP A 235 -3.44 17.46 2.04
C ASP A 235 -2.52 16.62 1.15
N PHE A 236 -2.91 16.45 -0.12
CA PHE A 236 -2.23 15.59 -1.07
C PHE A 236 -2.13 16.18 -2.47
N LEU A 237 -1.12 15.68 -3.20
CA LEU A 237 -0.94 15.90 -4.63
C LEU A 237 -0.61 14.58 -5.31
N LEU A 238 -1.43 14.19 -6.28
CA LEU A 238 -1.22 13.05 -7.16
C LEU A 238 -0.83 13.55 -8.55
N MET A 239 0.26 13.02 -9.07
CA MET A 239 0.74 13.24 -10.43
C MET A 239 0.72 11.93 -11.22
N VAL A 240 0.24 11.99 -12.45
CA VAL A 240 0.24 10.85 -13.39
C VAL A 240 0.70 11.34 -14.77
N SER A 241 1.61 10.61 -15.42
CA SER A 241 2.08 11.01 -16.75
C SER A 241 1.05 10.73 -17.84
N THR A 242 0.93 11.65 -18.79
CA THR A 242 0.05 11.55 -19.96
C THR A 242 0.72 12.14 -21.21
N GLU A 243 0.43 11.56 -22.38
CA GLU A 243 0.86 12.08 -23.70
C GLU A 243 -0.34 12.46 -24.57
N ASP A 244 -1.49 11.81 -24.37
CA ASP A 244 -2.73 12.09 -25.09
C ASP A 244 -3.85 12.52 -24.14
N THR A 245 -4.27 13.77 -24.31
CA THR A 245 -5.31 14.39 -23.47
C THR A 245 -6.68 14.41 -24.14
N ARG A 246 -6.83 13.94 -25.39
CA ARG A 246 -8.08 14.08 -26.17
C ARG A 246 -9.28 13.44 -25.47
N LEU A 247 -9.09 12.23 -24.94
CA LEU A 247 -10.13 11.53 -24.17
C LEU A 247 -10.42 12.27 -22.86
N LEU A 248 -9.37 12.69 -22.14
CA LEU A 248 -9.50 13.41 -20.87
C LEU A 248 -10.26 14.72 -21.06
N SER A 249 -9.93 15.52 -22.08
CA SER A 249 -10.62 16.77 -22.41
C SER A 249 -12.10 16.55 -22.72
N LYS A 250 -12.47 15.45 -23.40
CA LYS A 250 -13.87 15.09 -23.62
C LYS A 250 -14.59 14.74 -22.32
N LEU A 251 -13.94 13.97 -21.43
CA LEU A 251 -14.49 13.61 -20.12
C LEU A 251 -14.68 14.84 -19.24
N ILE A 252 -13.73 15.77 -19.24
CA ILE A 252 -13.80 17.04 -18.51
C ILE A 252 -14.97 17.88 -19.05
N ALA A 253 -15.06 18.08 -20.36
CA ALA A 253 -16.15 18.83 -20.98
C ALA A 253 -17.52 18.21 -20.67
N TYR A 254 -17.61 16.88 -20.65
CA TYR A 254 -18.81 16.17 -20.24
C TYR A 254 -19.14 16.40 -18.76
N GLY A 255 -18.14 16.34 -17.87
CA GLY A 255 -18.28 16.61 -16.44
C GLY A 255 -18.78 18.04 -16.16
N VAL A 256 -18.28 19.02 -16.92
CA VAL A 256 -18.75 20.42 -16.87
C VAL A 256 -20.20 20.50 -17.32
N LYS A 257 -20.56 19.87 -18.44
CA LYS A 257 -21.96 19.81 -18.93
C LYS A 257 -22.90 19.17 -17.90
N LYS A 258 -22.42 18.19 -17.13
CA LYS A 258 -23.17 17.51 -16.07
C LYS A 258 -23.12 18.21 -14.71
N LYS A 259 -22.44 19.35 -14.60
CA LYS A 259 -22.26 20.13 -13.35
C LYS A 259 -21.59 19.32 -12.23
N VAL A 260 -20.81 18.31 -12.58
CA VAL A 260 -19.98 17.54 -11.63
C VAL A 260 -18.58 18.16 -11.52
N VAL A 261 -18.15 18.83 -12.60
CA VAL A 261 -16.90 19.58 -12.67
C VAL A 261 -17.22 21.07 -12.83
N THR A 262 -16.58 21.89 -12.01
CA THR A 262 -16.59 23.35 -12.18
C THR A 262 -15.30 23.77 -12.86
N ALA A 263 -15.41 24.47 -13.99
CA ALA A 263 -14.26 25.06 -14.64
C ALA A 263 -13.83 26.33 -13.89
N MET A 264 -12.57 26.37 -13.47
CA MET A 264 -11.90 27.58 -12.99
C MET A 264 -11.12 28.20 -14.16
N GLN A 265 -10.26 29.18 -13.90
CA GLN A 265 -9.54 29.84 -14.99
C GLN A 265 -8.58 28.89 -15.73
N ASN A 266 -7.70 28.20 -14.99
CA ASN A 266 -6.65 27.33 -15.57
C ASN A 266 -6.62 25.92 -14.97
N TYR A 267 -7.63 25.57 -14.18
CA TYR A 267 -7.77 24.26 -13.54
C TYR A 267 -9.27 23.98 -13.33
N TYR A 268 -9.57 22.83 -12.75
CA TYR A 268 -10.93 22.37 -12.54
C TYR A 268 -11.14 21.97 -11.08
N GLU A 269 -12.37 22.11 -10.60
CA GLU A 269 -12.80 21.59 -9.32
C GLU A 269 -13.79 20.45 -9.54
N LEU A 270 -13.53 19.30 -8.91
CA LEU A 270 -14.42 18.16 -8.85
C LEU A 270 -15.12 18.15 -7.48
N SER A 271 -16.43 18.33 -7.49
CA SER A 271 -17.26 18.18 -6.30
C SER A 271 -17.60 16.70 -6.09
N ILE A 272 -17.22 16.14 -4.95
CA ILE A 272 -17.54 14.75 -4.60
C ILE A 272 -18.88 14.76 -3.83
N PRO A 273 -19.93 14.09 -4.34
CA PRO A 273 -21.21 14.01 -3.63
C PRO A 273 -21.02 13.46 -2.21
N LYS A 274 -21.61 14.13 -1.22
CA LYS A 274 -21.55 13.75 0.21
C LYS A 274 -20.14 13.74 0.84
N SER A 275 -19.18 14.42 0.23
CA SER A 275 -17.86 14.62 0.82
C SER A 275 -17.56 16.12 0.92
N PRO A 276 -16.94 16.57 2.03
CA PRO A 276 -16.48 17.96 2.15
C PRO A 276 -15.26 18.28 1.30
N MET A 277 -14.60 17.24 0.79
CA MET A 277 -13.35 17.31 0.08
C MET A 277 -13.64 17.73 -1.36
N ALA A 278 -13.12 18.90 -1.72
CA ALA A 278 -12.99 19.29 -3.12
C ALA A 278 -11.69 18.70 -3.64
N VAL A 279 -11.72 18.13 -4.85
CA VAL A 279 -10.51 17.71 -5.55
C VAL A 279 -10.30 18.65 -6.71
N TYR A 280 -9.15 19.32 -6.71
CA TYR A 280 -8.73 20.20 -7.79
C TYR A 280 -7.85 19.42 -8.75
N PHE A 281 -8.02 19.63 -10.05
CA PHE A 281 -7.24 18.91 -11.04
C PHE A 281 -6.91 19.78 -12.26
N ALA A 282 -5.79 19.47 -12.88
CA ALA A 282 -5.31 20.14 -14.09
C ALA A 282 -4.46 19.19 -14.93
N ILE A 283 -4.32 19.51 -16.22
CA ILE A 283 -3.35 18.86 -17.09
C ILE A 283 -2.32 19.90 -17.51
N HIS A 284 -1.06 19.68 -17.14
CA HIS A 284 0.03 20.63 -17.39
C HIS A 284 1.34 19.89 -17.68
N ASN A 285 2.09 20.32 -18.69
CA ASN A 285 3.41 19.75 -19.03
C ASN A 285 3.47 18.22 -19.27
N GLY A 286 2.37 17.62 -19.73
CA GLY A 286 2.25 16.16 -19.93
C GLY A 286 2.02 15.38 -18.62
N ILE A 287 1.47 16.05 -17.61
CA ILE A 287 1.15 15.48 -16.30
C ILE A 287 -0.27 15.85 -15.95
N ILE A 288 -1.02 14.86 -15.47
CA ILE A 288 -2.32 15.06 -14.84
C ILE A 288 -2.07 15.25 -13.34
N PHE A 289 -2.54 16.36 -12.80
CA PHE A 289 -2.47 16.69 -11.39
C PHE A 289 -3.85 16.53 -10.76
N PHE A 290 -3.92 15.90 -9.59
CA PHE A 290 -5.07 15.92 -8.69
C PHE A 290 -4.59 16.30 -7.31
N GLY A 291 -5.24 17.25 -6.65
CA GLY A 291 -4.86 17.64 -5.30
C GLY A 291 -6.01 18.22 -4.51
N SER A 292 -5.79 18.35 -3.22
CA SER A 292 -6.75 18.92 -2.27
C SER A 292 -6.60 20.43 -2.07
N ASP A 293 -5.45 21.02 -2.46
CA ASP A 293 -5.18 22.45 -2.33
C ASP A 293 -5.29 23.19 -3.68
N ALA A 294 -6.32 24.03 -3.81
CA ALA A 294 -6.54 24.86 -5.00
C ALA A 294 -5.37 25.79 -5.31
N LYS A 295 -4.74 26.38 -4.27
CA LYS A 295 -3.60 27.29 -4.43
C LYS A 295 -2.38 26.55 -4.95
N GLU A 296 -2.19 25.31 -4.49
CA GLU A 296 -1.12 24.45 -5.00
C GLU A 296 -1.30 24.17 -6.50
N ILE A 297 -2.50 23.76 -6.91
CA ILE A 297 -2.80 23.52 -8.34
C ILE A 297 -2.66 24.81 -9.16
N GLU A 298 -3.13 25.94 -8.65
CA GLU A 298 -2.98 27.25 -9.31
C GLU A 298 -1.50 27.63 -9.51
N GLN A 299 -0.65 27.42 -8.50
CA GLN A 299 0.79 27.65 -8.58
C GLN A 299 1.45 26.72 -9.61
N ILE A 300 1.01 25.46 -9.69
CA ILE A 300 1.51 24.50 -10.69
C ILE A 300 1.21 24.97 -12.11
N VAL A 301 -0.05 25.29 -12.41
CA VAL A 301 -0.46 25.67 -13.78
C VAL A 301 0.06 27.06 -14.18
N SER A 302 0.35 27.93 -13.21
CA SER A 302 0.98 29.25 -13.44
C SER A 302 2.51 29.23 -13.44
N ASN A 303 3.14 28.07 -13.29
CA ASN A 303 4.60 27.89 -13.18
C ASN A 303 5.23 28.69 -12.02
N LYS A 304 4.49 28.87 -10.92
CA LYS A 304 4.94 29.55 -9.70
C LYS A 304 5.22 28.60 -8.53
N TYR A 305 4.98 27.30 -8.71
CA TYR A 305 5.23 26.30 -7.68
C TYR A 305 6.71 26.26 -7.28
N GLN A 306 6.99 26.28 -5.99
CA GLN A 306 8.34 26.24 -5.45
C GLN A 306 8.72 24.80 -5.07
N ALA A 307 9.44 24.13 -5.96
CA ALA A 307 9.95 22.80 -5.72
C ALA A 307 11.27 22.83 -4.94
N LYS A 308 11.42 21.87 -4.03
CA LYS A 308 12.63 21.62 -3.26
C LYS A 308 12.67 20.13 -2.96
N VAL A 309 13.69 19.44 -3.47
CA VAL A 309 13.84 18.00 -3.26
C VAL A 309 15.31 17.63 -3.16
N SER A 310 15.67 16.98 -2.06
CA SER A 310 17.01 16.52 -1.74
C SER A 310 17.48 15.42 -2.67
N SER A 311 18.80 15.26 -2.78
CA SER A 311 19.41 14.18 -3.56
C SER A 311 18.99 12.79 -3.06
N LYS A 312 18.71 12.61 -1.77
CA LYS A 312 18.19 11.36 -1.19
C LYS A 312 16.85 10.99 -1.84
N HIS A 313 15.85 11.88 -1.75
CA HIS A 313 14.53 11.64 -2.34
C HIS A 313 14.56 11.53 -3.87
N LYS A 314 15.36 12.35 -4.57
CA LYS A 314 15.54 12.22 -6.03
C LYS A 314 16.03 10.83 -6.41
N ASN A 315 17.03 10.31 -5.69
CA ASN A 315 17.58 8.98 -5.97
C ASN A 315 16.55 7.89 -5.73
N GLU A 316 15.82 7.94 -4.61
CA GLU A 316 14.81 6.93 -4.30
C GLU A 316 13.66 6.92 -5.31
N LEU A 317 13.19 8.09 -5.73
CA LEU A 317 12.10 8.21 -6.72
C LEU A 317 12.52 7.75 -8.12
N LEU A 318 13.76 8.01 -8.55
CA LEU A 318 14.16 7.79 -9.94
C LEU A 318 14.81 6.43 -10.21
N LYS A 319 15.40 5.78 -9.20
CA LYS A 319 16.10 4.50 -9.40
C LYS A 319 15.17 3.30 -9.26
N ASN A 320 14.10 3.42 -8.48
CA ASN A 320 13.20 2.34 -8.13
C ASN A 320 11.89 2.40 -8.92
N ASN A 321 11.26 1.25 -9.14
CA ASN A 321 9.93 1.15 -9.77
C ASN A 321 8.81 1.39 -8.78
N PHE A 322 9.05 1.10 -7.51
CA PHE A 322 8.24 1.52 -6.40
C PHE A 322 9.15 2.19 -5.37
N ALA A 323 8.73 3.34 -4.86
CA ALA A 323 9.40 4.01 -3.76
C ALA A 323 8.36 4.68 -2.87
N ALA A 324 8.44 4.49 -1.56
CA ALA A 324 7.65 5.21 -0.59
C ALA A 324 8.55 5.79 0.50
N TYR A 325 8.11 6.91 1.05
CA TYR A 325 8.75 7.59 2.15
C TYR A 325 7.68 8.08 3.10
N PHE A 326 7.95 8.02 4.40
CA PHE A 326 7.09 8.58 5.41
C PHE A 326 7.90 9.07 6.62
N SER A 327 7.62 10.30 7.05
CA SER A 327 8.18 10.87 8.27
C SER A 327 7.10 11.00 9.33
N ALA A 328 7.08 10.05 10.26
CA ALA A 328 6.18 10.08 11.41
C ALA A 328 6.39 11.36 12.25
N ARG A 329 7.64 11.79 12.41
CA ARG A 329 8.00 13.02 13.13
C ARG A 329 7.38 14.27 12.50
N LYS A 330 7.36 14.39 11.17
CA LYS A 330 6.72 15.53 10.49
C LYS A 330 5.19 15.52 10.60
N LEU A 331 4.59 14.39 10.97
CA LEU A 331 3.15 14.26 11.24
C LEU A 331 2.81 14.52 12.71
N ALA A 332 3.74 14.30 13.63
CA ALA A 332 3.54 14.54 15.06
C ALA A 332 3.03 15.97 15.31
N GLY A 333 1.97 16.08 16.12
CA GLY A 333 1.31 17.35 16.43
C GLY A 333 0.43 17.95 15.31
N LYS A 334 0.34 17.32 14.13
CA LYS A 334 -0.52 17.77 13.02
C LYS A 334 -1.84 17.01 12.91
N ILE A 335 -2.01 15.94 13.68
CA ILE A 335 -3.28 15.22 13.77
C ILE A 335 -4.20 16.00 14.73
N PRO A 336 -5.40 16.41 14.30
CA PRO A 336 -6.31 17.15 15.17
C PRO A 336 -6.69 16.37 16.42
N SER A 337 -6.84 17.08 17.54
CA SER A 337 -7.19 16.49 18.84
C SER A 337 -8.51 15.72 18.78
N GLU A 338 -9.47 16.20 17.99
CA GLU A 338 -10.79 15.57 17.83
C GLU A 338 -10.71 14.18 17.21
N GLU A 339 -9.68 13.91 16.38
CA GLU A 339 -9.48 12.61 15.72
C GLU A 339 -8.84 11.57 16.65
N ILE A 340 -8.08 12.01 17.66
CA ILE A 340 -7.38 11.13 18.61
C ILE A 340 -8.19 10.91 19.89
N GLY A 341 -8.87 11.95 20.37
CA GLY A 341 -9.68 11.92 21.59
C GLY A 341 -8.97 12.52 22.80
N SER A 342 -8.71 11.72 23.83
CA SER A 342 -8.25 12.23 25.14
C SER A 342 -6.83 12.81 25.11
N PRO A 343 -6.50 13.76 26.01
CA PRO A 343 -5.16 14.34 26.13
C PRO A 343 -4.04 13.30 26.27
N GLU A 344 -4.26 12.25 27.08
CA GLU A 344 -3.31 11.14 27.25
C GLU A 344 -3.02 10.41 25.93
N LYS A 345 -4.06 10.17 25.11
CA LYS A 345 -3.89 9.53 23.79
C LYS A 345 -3.15 10.43 22.82
N ILE A 346 -3.38 11.75 22.89
CA ILE A 346 -2.67 12.74 22.07
C ILE A 346 -1.19 12.74 22.43
N GLU A 347 -0.86 12.82 23.72
CA GLU A 347 0.52 12.78 24.20
C GLU A 347 1.21 11.49 23.78
N LYS A 348 0.58 10.34 24.00
CA LYS A 348 1.10 9.03 23.60
C LYS A 348 1.32 8.93 22.09
N THR A 349 0.35 9.35 21.29
CA THR A 349 0.46 9.34 19.82
C THR A 349 1.63 10.19 19.36
N ASN A 350 1.76 11.41 19.90
CA ASN A 350 2.86 12.30 19.55
C ASN A 350 4.21 11.74 20.03
N LYS A 351 4.27 11.09 21.18
CA LYS A 351 5.49 10.43 21.67
C LYS A 351 5.94 9.33 20.70
N VAL A 352 5.03 8.45 20.29
CA VAL A 352 5.33 7.37 19.33
C VAL A 352 5.75 7.94 17.97
N LEU A 353 5.03 8.93 17.43
CA LEU A 353 5.40 9.53 16.15
C LEU A 353 6.76 10.23 16.19
N ASN A 354 7.12 10.85 17.31
CA ASN A 354 8.42 11.49 17.51
C ASN A 354 9.57 10.50 17.76
N SER A 355 9.27 9.32 18.31
CA SER A 355 10.28 8.28 18.54
C SER A 355 10.68 7.58 17.25
N LEU A 356 9.76 7.44 16.29
CA LEU A 356 10.02 6.83 14.99
C LEU A 356 10.97 7.66 14.11
N GLY A 357 11.84 6.95 13.40
CA GLY A 357 12.65 7.51 12.33
C GLY A 357 11.90 7.66 11.02
N ASP A 358 12.56 8.27 10.05
CA ASP A 358 12.05 8.35 8.69
C ASP A 358 12.06 6.95 8.05
N ILE A 359 10.92 6.55 7.49
CA ILE A 359 10.70 5.23 6.91
C ILE A 359 10.79 5.33 5.40
N TYR A 360 11.52 4.41 4.78
CA TYR A 360 11.66 4.28 3.34
C TYR A 360 11.29 2.87 2.91
N ILE A 361 10.56 2.74 1.81
CA ILE A 361 10.28 1.47 1.15
C ILE A 361 10.69 1.61 -0.31
N LYS A 362 11.38 0.62 -0.87
CA LYS A 362 11.73 0.62 -2.29
C LYS A 362 11.71 -0.79 -2.87
N SER A 363 11.33 -0.89 -4.14
CA SER A 363 11.55 -2.10 -4.93
C SER A 363 12.98 -2.16 -5.43
N GLY A 364 13.62 -3.31 -5.32
CA GLY A 364 14.81 -3.63 -6.11
C GLY A 364 14.46 -4.03 -7.54
N PRO A 365 15.43 -4.02 -8.47
CA PRO A 365 15.23 -4.54 -9.81
C PRO A 365 14.98 -6.05 -9.79
N VAL A 366 14.24 -6.55 -10.77
CA VAL A 366 14.19 -8.00 -11.05
C VAL A 366 15.58 -8.41 -11.57
N LYS A 367 16.25 -9.34 -10.87
CA LYS A 367 17.56 -9.89 -11.26
C LYS A 367 17.41 -11.38 -11.52
N GLY A 368 17.54 -11.78 -12.79
CA GLY A 368 17.19 -13.13 -13.20
C GLY A 368 15.71 -13.37 -12.91
N ASN A 369 15.41 -14.33 -12.04
CA ASN A 369 14.06 -14.63 -11.60
C ASN A 369 13.74 -14.14 -10.18
N VAL A 370 14.60 -13.30 -9.57
CA VAL A 370 14.39 -12.80 -8.21
C VAL A 370 13.90 -11.36 -8.24
N PHE A 371 12.74 -11.13 -7.63
CA PHE A 371 12.25 -9.80 -7.28
C PHE A 371 12.67 -9.47 -5.85
N SER A 372 13.07 -8.23 -5.59
CA SER A 372 13.56 -7.81 -4.27
C SER A 372 12.86 -6.53 -3.81
N GLY A 373 12.76 -6.37 -2.50
CA GLY A 373 12.26 -5.18 -1.84
C GLY A 373 13.10 -4.84 -0.62
N GLU A 374 13.05 -3.58 -0.22
CA GLU A 374 13.71 -3.12 0.98
C GLU A 374 12.80 -2.13 1.71
N MET A 375 12.66 -2.33 3.01
CA MET A 375 12.14 -1.35 3.94
C MET A 375 13.26 -0.93 4.88
N SER A 376 13.38 0.35 5.18
CA SER A 376 14.35 0.86 6.14
C SER A 376 13.73 1.95 6.99
N MET A 377 14.24 2.11 8.20
CA MET A 377 13.89 3.18 9.12
C MET A 377 15.17 3.77 9.69
N ASP A 378 15.32 5.08 9.55
CA ASP A 378 16.47 5.80 10.09
C ASP A 378 16.50 5.69 11.64
N ILE A 379 17.70 5.57 12.22
CA ILE A 379 17.90 5.60 13.67
C ILE A 379 18.26 7.03 14.08
N PRO A 380 17.53 7.66 15.03
CA PRO A 380 17.87 8.99 15.52
C PRO A 380 19.29 9.03 16.07
N ALA A 381 20.07 10.07 15.74
CA ALA A 381 21.50 10.18 16.09
C ALA A 381 21.85 10.06 17.59
N LYS A 382 20.85 10.22 18.47
CA LYS A 382 20.97 10.04 19.92
C LYS A 382 21.04 8.57 20.37
N GLU A 383 20.61 7.64 19.52
CA GLU A 383 20.58 6.21 19.82
C GLU A 383 21.86 5.54 19.31
N GLN A 384 22.60 4.89 20.19
CA GLN A 384 23.87 4.23 19.85
C GLN A 384 23.71 2.77 19.39
N ASN A 385 22.56 2.15 19.67
CA ASN A 385 22.36 0.73 19.47
C ASN A 385 20.98 0.47 18.82
N ALA A 386 21.00 -0.08 17.60
CA ALA A 386 19.81 -0.35 16.80
C ALA A 386 18.85 -1.36 17.45
N LEU A 387 19.37 -2.39 18.10
CA LEU A 387 18.55 -3.40 18.77
C LEU A 387 17.81 -2.79 19.97
N LYS A 388 18.51 -2.01 20.80
CA LYS A 388 17.93 -1.30 21.94
C LYS A 388 16.87 -0.31 21.47
N TYR A 389 17.14 0.42 20.39
CA TYR A 389 16.19 1.34 19.80
C TYR A 389 14.93 0.60 19.28
N LEU A 390 15.09 -0.52 18.57
CA LEU A 390 13.98 -1.35 18.12
C LEU A 390 13.08 -1.78 19.29
N PHE A 391 13.68 -2.28 20.39
CA PHE A 391 12.91 -2.64 21.59
C PHE A 391 12.22 -1.43 22.22
N SER A 392 12.86 -0.26 22.25
CA SER A 392 12.24 0.95 22.79
C SER A 392 10.99 1.38 22.03
N ILE A 393 10.97 1.19 20.70
CA ILE A 393 9.79 1.46 19.88
C ILE A 393 8.67 0.49 20.23
N ILE A 394 8.97 -0.80 20.36
CA ILE A 394 7.98 -1.83 20.72
C ILE A 394 7.37 -1.51 22.09
N GLU A 395 8.19 -1.16 23.08
CA GLU A 395 7.72 -0.77 24.39
C GLU A 395 6.86 0.50 24.37
N ASP A 396 7.22 1.50 23.57
CA ASP A 396 6.44 2.75 23.46
C ASP A 396 5.06 2.51 22.82
N VAL A 397 4.93 1.50 21.95
CA VAL A 397 3.65 1.07 21.38
C VAL A 397 2.83 0.25 22.39
N GLU A 398 3.47 -0.64 23.16
CA GLU A 398 2.79 -1.56 24.08
C GLU A 398 2.37 -0.93 25.41
N LYS A 399 3.09 0.07 25.93
CA LYS A 399 2.74 0.74 27.20
C LYS A 399 1.32 1.28 27.10
N LYS A 400 0.38 0.70 27.86
CA LYS A 400 -1.04 1.07 27.86
C LYS A 400 -1.24 2.50 28.28
#